data_AF-S0GNK1-F1
#
_entry.id   AF-S0GNK1-F1
#
_cell.length_a   1.000
_cell.length_b   1.000
_cell.length_c   1.000
_cell.angle_alpha   90.00
_cell.angle_beta   90.00
_cell.angle_gamma   90.00
#
_symmetry.space_group_name_H-M   'P 1'
#
loop_
_entity.id
_entity.type
_entity.pdbx_description
1 polymer ?
#
loop_
_entity_poly.entity_id
_entity_poly.type
_entity_poly.pdbx_seq_one_letter_code
_entity_poly.pdbx_strand_id
1 'polypeptide(L)'
;MDAVLEKMLNSVLVIPFQKDLTSKLASLGKSYAKTADRHKVEDCVSAFICGTQNTTLRSYIMKQYREQFNENIKLPPAVYKILSEYVVYILIIDTDKEYNNTDRMIYSLIVRNMMVIRKNSYNKLLAPAFITPMYPFSDSYRKNENHIEECSDTQIVPDIFEYDSFEDMDVTLDEDNFSEIKQLAQQAAMLKYQELICDIKSKSIEDPFVLAYYAANMLAVEPQWKYVDSNPVKTLMNILPSSRKNAKLKNIKPKLKDSEWYISYESDSKSSLLLNYIKDSNLTDEIGELPLSDLEFAIYMYYELFLEELITD
;
A
#
# COMPACT_ATOMS: atom_id res chain seq x y z
N MET A 1 -26.17 -11.37 -7.68
CA MET A 1 -26.38 -10.02 -8.23
C MET A 1 -25.34 -9.12 -7.60
N ASP A 2 -24.52 -8.43 -8.37
CA ASP A 2 -23.49 -7.58 -7.79
C ASP A 2 -23.99 -6.13 -7.68
N ALA A 3 -24.59 -5.83 -6.52
CA ALA A 3 -25.14 -4.51 -6.20
C ALA A 3 -24.05 -3.42 -6.14
N VAL A 4 -22.76 -3.78 -6.09
CA VAL A 4 -21.66 -2.82 -6.03
C VAL A 4 -21.42 -2.21 -7.42
N LEU A 5 -21.24 -3.04 -8.45
CA LEU A 5 -20.99 -2.54 -9.81
C LEU A 5 -22.14 -1.67 -10.32
N GLU A 6 -23.38 -2.05 -10.02
CA GLU A 6 -24.56 -1.25 -10.39
C GLU A 6 -24.50 0.15 -9.77
N LYS A 7 -24.17 0.25 -8.47
CA LYS A 7 -24.02 1.55 -7.79
C LYS A 7 -22.86 2.36 -8.35
N MET A 8 -21.73 1.73 -8.65
CA MET A 8 -20.58 2.40 -9.28
C MET A 8 -20.95 2.96 -10.66
N LEU A 9 -21.62 2.17 -11.52
CA LEU A 9 -22.02 2.63 -12.85
C LEU A 9 -23.05 3.76 -12.79
N ASN A 10 -23.99 3.70 -11.85
CA ASN A 10 -24.99 4.74 -11.65
C ASN A 10 -24.40 6.08 -11.17
N SER A 11 -23.16 6.09 -10.67
CA SER A 11 -22.46 7.34 -10.33
C SER A 11 -21.93 8.11 -11.56
N VAL A 12 -21.81 7.45 -12.72
CA VAL A 12 -21.24 8.04 -13.94
C VAL A 12 -22.15 8.01 -15.16
N LEU A 13 -23.20 7.18 -15.15
CA LEU A 13 -24.13 7.04 -16.27
C LEU A 13 -25.40 7.86 -16.03
N VAL A 14 -25.80 8.63 -17.05
CA VAL A 14 -27.09 9.33 -17.05
C VAL A 14 -28.25 8.35 -17.25
N ILE A 15 -28.05 7.34 -18.10
CA ILE A 15 -29.02 6.27 -18.36
C ILE A 15 -28.44 4.97 -17.80
N PRO A 16 -29.03 4.40 -16.74
CA PRO A 16 -28.58 3.14 -16.18
C PRO A 16 -28.61 2.01 -17.22
N PHE A 17 -27.63 1.12 -17.14
CA PHE A 17 -27.68 -0.10 -17.93
C PHE A 17 -28.77 -1.06 -17.46
N GLN A 18 -29.23 -1.89 -18.39
CA GLN A 18 -30.12 -2.99 -18.06
C GLN A 18 -29.43 -3.96 -17.09
N LYS A 19 -30.22 -4.52 -16.16
CA LYS A 19 -29.72 -5.42 -15.12
C LYS A 19 -28.95 -6.62 -15.67
N ASP A 20 -29.40 -7.16 -16.81
CA ASP A 20 -28.72 -8.26 -17.50
C ASP A 20 -27.29 -7.87 -17.93
N LEU A 21 -27.13 -6.71 -18.57
CA LEU A 21 -25.82 -6.22 -18.99
C LEU A 21 -24.90 -5.97 -17.79
N THR A 22 -25.39 -5.31 -16.74
CA THR A 22 -24.61 -5.08 -15.51
C THR A 22 -24.15 -6.40 -14.88
N SER A 23 -25.02 -7.41 -14.86
CA SER A 23 -24.69 -8.73 -14.30
C SER A 23 -23.63 -9.46 -15.14
N LYS A 24 -23.72 -9.39 -16.47
CA LYS A 24 -22.70 -9.92 -17.38
C LYS A 24 -21.35 -9.25 -17.16
N LEU A 25 -21.32 -7.91 -17.08
CA LEU A 25 -20.09 -7.15 -16.82
C LEU A 25 -19.48 -7.46 -15.45
N ALA A 26 -20.31 -7.60 -14.42
CA ALA A 26 -19.86 -8.00 -13.08
C ALA A 26 -19.18 -9.38 -13.11
N SER A 27 -19.80 -10.35 -13.77
CA SER A 27 -19.22 -11.70 -13.96
C SER A 27 -17.85 -11.65 -14.64
N LEU A 28 -17.72 -10.85 -15.70
CA LEU A 28 -16.45 -10.68 -16.40
C LEU A 28 -15.40 -9.96 -15.54
N GLY A 29 -15.80 -8.96 -14.75
CA GLY A 29 -14.92 -8.28 -13.80
C GLY A 29 -14.38 -9.23 -12.74
N LYS A 30 -15.25 -10.06 -12.13
CA LYS A 30 -14.84 -11.10 -11.18
C LYS A 30 -13.90 -12.13 -11.82
N SER A 31 -14.20 -12.57 -13.05
CA SER A 31 -13.33 -13.49 -13.78
C SER A 31 -11.95 -12.89 -14.07
N TYR A 32 -11.88 -11.61 -14.44
CA TYR A 32 -10.62 -10.91 -14.62
C TYR A 32 -9.82 -10.84 -13.31
N ALA A 33 -10.49 -10.48 -12.20
CA ALA A 33 -9.89 -10.37 -10.87
C ALA A 33 -9.21 -11.68 -10.43
N LYS A 34 -9.82 -12.84 -10.69
CA LYS A 34 -9.23 -14.16 -10.37
C LYS A 34 -7.88 -14.44 -11.05
N THR A 35 -7.56 -13.71 -12.12
CA THR A 35 -6.31 -13.85 -12.87
C THR A 35 -5.43 -12.61 -12.78
N ALA A 36 -5.80 -11.65 -11.94
CA ALA A 36 -5.09 -10.39 -11.79
C ALA A 36 -3.82 -10.60 -10.97
N ASP A 37 -2.69 -10.25 -11.56
CA ASP A 37 -1.43 -10.07 -10.83
C ASP A 37 -1.31 -8.59 -10.38
N ARG A 38 -0.26 -8.28 -9.62
CA ARG A 38 0.04 -6.92 -9.16
C ARG A 38 0.05 -5.91 -10.31
N HIS A 39 0.65 -6.23 -11.45
CA HIS A 39 0.78 -5.29 -12.57
C HIS A 39 -0.57 -4.95 -13.21
N LYS A 40 -1.47 -5.93 -13.34
CA LYS A 40 -2.85 -5.70 -13.80
C LYS A 40 -3.63 -4.85 -12.80
N VAL A 41 -3.39 -5.02 -11.49
CA VAL A 41 -3.97 -4.17 -10.45
C VAL A 41 -3.47 -2.73 -10.60
N GLU A 42 -2.16 -2.52 -10.76
CA GLU A 42 -1.59 -1.18 -10.99
C GLU A 42 -2.17 -0.50 -12.24
N ASP A 43 -2.38 -1.26 -13.33
CA ASP A 43 -3.03 -0.75 -14.54
C ASP A 43 -4.50 -0.37 -14.30
N CYS A 44 -5.22 -1.15 -13.48
CA CYS A 44 -6.59 -0.81 -13.08
C CYS A 44 -6.61 0.46 -12.21
N VAL A 45 -5.74 0.55 -11.21
CA VAL A 45 -5.63 1.73 -10.33
C VAL A 45 -5.28 2.98 -11.13
N SER A 46 -4.32 2.88 -12.04
CA SER A 46 -3.97 3.97 -12.96
C SER A 46 -5.17 4.44 -13.79
N ALA A 47 -6.02 3.51 -14.26
CA ALA A 47 -7.15 3.86 -15.10
C ALA A 47 -8.23 4.66 -14.37
N PHE A 48 -8.60 4.27 -13.14
CA PHE A 48 -9.65 4.98 -12.40
C PHE A 48 -9.12 6.19 -11.62
N ILE A 49 -7.87 6.16 -11.13
CA ILE A 49 -7.26 7.31 -10.44
C ILE A 49 -6.72 8.30 -11.46
N CYS A 50 -5.78 7.92 -12.34
CA CYS A 50 -5.13 8.83 -13.27
C CYS A 50 -5.99 9.16 -14.50
N GLY A 51 -6.98 8.31 -14.80
CA GLY A 51 -7.83 8.46 -15.98
C GLY A 51 -7.21 7.90 -17.26
N THR A 52 -6.14 7.08 -17.15
CA THR A 52 -5.51 6.40 -18.27
C THR A 52 -6.42 5.32 -18.85
N GLN A 53 -6.08 4.82 -20.04
CA GLN A 53 -6.80 3.73 -20.67
C GLN A 53 -6.18 2.39 -20.28
N ASN A 54 -6.92 1.53 -19.58
CA ASN A 54 -6.54 0.14 -19.38
C ASN A 54 -6.91 -0.71 -20.60
N THR A 55 -5.98 -0.84 -21.56
CA THR A 55 -6.18 -1.60 -22.80
C THR A 55 -6.29 -3.11 -22.55
N THR A 56 -5.59 -3.64 -21.55
CA THR A 56 -5.62 -5.04 -21.16
C THR A 56 -7.02 -5.46 -20.69
N LEU A 57 -7.58 -4.76 -19.69
CA LEU A 57 -8.94 -5.00 -19.20
C LEU A 57 -9.96 -4.81 -20.31
N ARG A 58 -9.86 -3.72 -21.07
CA ARG A 58 -10.78 -3.46 -22.19
C ARG A 58 -10.80 -4.61 -23.20
N SER A 59 -9.63 -5.08 -23.61
CA SER A 59 -9.50 -6.16 -24.58
C SER A 59 -10.04 -7.48 -24.01
N TYR A 60 -9.77 -7.76 -22.73
CA TYR A 60 -10.33 -8.90 -22.03
C TYR A 60 -11.86 -8.88 -22.02
N ILE A 61 -12.47 -7.77 -21.57
CA ILE A 61 -13.93 -7.64 -21.51
C ILE A 61 -14.56 -7.82 -22.89
N MET A 62 -14.01 -7.17 -23.92
CA MET A 62 -14.56 -7.29 -25.29
C MET A 62 -14.46 -8.73 -25.83
N LYS A 63 -13.31 -9.40 -25.60
CA LYS A 63 -13.10 -10.79 -26.02
C LYS A 63 -14.05 -11.74 -25.29
N GLN A 64 -14.05 -11.69 -23.95
CA GLN A 64 -14.85 -12.60 -23.12
C GLN A 64 -16.35 -12.39 -23.28
N TYR A 65 -16.80 -11.14 -23.47
CA TYR A 65 -18.21 -10.88 -23.74
C TYR A 65 -18.68 -11.55 -25.04
N ARG A 66 -17.87 -11.48 -26.10
CA ARG A 66 -18.16 -12.16 -27.36
C ARG A 66 -18.15 -13.68 -27.23
N GLU A 67 -17.16 -14.24 -26.53
CA GLU A 67 -17.02 -15.69 -26.36
C GLU A 67 -18.14 -16.28 -25.49
N GLN A 68 -18.58 -15.60 -24.43
CA GLN A 68 -19.57 -16.13 -23.49
C GLN A 68 -21.02 -15.83 -23.89
N PHE A 69 -21.28 -14.71 -24.58
CA PHE A 69 -22.65 -14.26 -24.88
C PHE A 69 -22.96 -14.19 -26.37
N ASN A 70 -22.00 -14.52 -27.24
CA ASN A 70 -22.14 -14.48 -28.70
C ASN A 70 -22.61 -13.11 -29.24
N GLU A 71 -22.20 -12.04 -28.57
CA GLU A 71 -22.58 -10.66 -28.86
C GLU A 71 -21.34 -9.75 -28.90
N ASN A 72 -21.37 -8.69 -29.72
CA ASN A 72 -20.35 -7.65 -29.65
C ASN A 72 -20.81 -6.52 -28.73
N ILE A 73 -19.91 -6.03 -27.90
CA ILE A 73 -20.19 -4.92 -26.98
C ILE A 73 -19.32 -3.71 -27.30
N LYS A 74 -19.91 -2.51 -27.22
CA LYS A 74 -19.20 -1.24 -27.28
C LYS A 74 -19.56 -0.39 -26.07
N LEU A 75 -18.61 -0.23 -25.16
CA LEU A 75 -18.81 0.55 -23.93
C LEU A 75 -18.10 1.90 -24.01
N PRO A 76 -18.66 2.96 -23.39
CA PRO A 76 -17.97 4.23 -23.22
C PRO A 76 -16.68 4.08 -22.40
N PRO A 77 -15.64 4.93 -22.63
CA PRO A 77 -14.39 4.87 -21.86
C PRO A 77 -14.57 4.96 -20.34
N ALA A 78 -15.54 5.74 -19.85
CA ALA A 78 -15.84 5.87 -18.42
C ALA A 78 -16.27 4.54 -17.80
N VAL A 79 -16.97 3.67 -18.54
CA VAL A 79 -17.39 2.36 -18.06
C VAL A 79 -16.19 1.46 -17.82
N TYR A 80 -15.19 1.47 -18.70
CA TYR A 80 -13.97 0.67 -18.48
C TYR A 80 -13.19 1.13 -17.25
N LYS A 81 -13.19 2.45 -16.95
CA LYS A 81 -12.57 2.98 -15.73
C LYS A 81 -13.30 2.52 -14.48
N ILE A 82 -14.64 2.54 -14.49
CA ILE A 82 -15.45 1.97 -13.41
C ILE A 82 -15.23 0.46 -13.28
N LEU A 83 -15.09 -0.27 -14.39
CA LEU A 83 -14.76 -1.71 -14.32
C LEU A 83 -13.37 -1.94 -13.71
N SER A 84 -12.39 -1.08 -13.99
CA SER A 84 -11.09 -1.12 -13.32
C SER A 84 -11.22 -0.89 -11.82
N GLU A 85 -12.00 0.11 -11.39
CA GLU A 85 -12.26 0.36 -9.97
C GLU A 85 -12.99 -0.81 -9.30
N TYR A 86 -13.99 -1.38 -9.97
CA TYR A 86 -14.74 -2.54 -9.50
C TYR A 86 -13.86 -3.78 -9.32
N VAL A 87 -12.95 -4.07 -10.27
CA VAL A 87 -11.99 -5.17 -10.15
C VAL A 87 -11.14 -5.01 -8.89
N VAL A 88 -10.58 -3.81 -8.68
CA VAL A 88 -9.74 -3.53 -7.50
C VAL A 88 -10.56 -3.57 -6.21
N TYR A 89 -11.80 -3.07 -6.25
CA TYR A 89 -12.72 -3.16 -5.12
C TYR A 89 -12.99 -4.60 -4.71
N ILE A 90 -13.24 -5.50 -5.67
CA ILE A 90 -13.45 -6.92 -5.37
C ILE A 90 -12.19 -7.50 -4.72
N LEU A 91 -11.03 -7.23 -5.33
CA LEU A 91 -9.76 -7.76 -4.87
C LEU A 91 -9.38 -7.31 -3.46
N ILE A 92 -9.86 -6.16 -2.97
CA ILE A 92 -9.53 -5.64 -1.64
C ILE A 92 -10.67 -5.92 -0.64
N ILE A 93 -11.93 -5.69 -1.04
CA ILE A 93 -13.08 -5.61 -0.13
C ILE A 93 -13.97 -6.85 -0.16
N ASP A 94 -14.07 -7.55 -1.30
CA ASP A 94 -15.00 -8.67 -1.39
C ASP A 94 -14.61 -9.76 -0.38
N THR A 95 -15.61 -10.24 0.36
CA THR A 95 -15.46 -11.08 1.55
C THR A 95 -15.50 -12.56 1.23
N ASP A 96 -15.76 -12.91 -0.03
CA ASP A 96 -15.49 -14.24 -0.54
C ASP A 96 -13.98 -14.47 -0.35
N LYS A 97 -13.60 -15.31 0.62
CA LYS A 97 -12.22 -15.57 1.09
C LYS A 97 -11.28 -16.16 0.02
N GLU A 98 -11.54 -15.90 -1.26
CA GLU A 98 -10.75 -16.33 -2.41
C GLU A 98 -9.39 -15.61 -2.47
N TYR A 99 -9.23 -14.45 -1.82
CA TYR A 99 -8.01 -13.63 -1.91
C TYR A 99 -7.24 -13.56 -0.58
N ASN A 100 -5.92 -13.71 -0.67
CA ASN A 100 -5.00 -13.63 0.46
C ASN A 100 -5.02 -12.21 1.08
N ASN A 101 -5.06 -12.10 2.42
CA ASN A 101 -5.05 -10.82 3.11
C ASN A 101 -3.79 -9.99 2.85
N THR A 102 -2.64 -10.64 2.61
CA THR A 102 -1.41 -9.93 2.24
C THR A 102 -1.56 -9.22 0.90
N ASP A 103 -2.10 -9.91 -0.13
CA ASP A 103 -2.35 -9.30 -1.44
C ASP A 103 -3.35 -8.15 -1.35
N ARG A 104 -4.42 -8.33 -0.57
CA ARG A 104 -5.42 -7.28 -0.30
C ARG A 104 -4.77 -6.03 0.30
N MET A 105 -3.84 -6.21 1.22
CA MET A 105 -3.07 -5.13 1.84
C MET A 105 -2.15 -4.44 0.81
N ILE A 106 -1.42 -5.21 -0.01
CA ILE A 106 -0.57 -4.67 -1.08
C ILE A 106 -1.41 -3.85 -2.08
N TYR A 107 -2.56 -4.36 -2.51
CA TYR A 107 -3.44 -3.64 -3.44
C TYR A 107 -4.03 -2.37 -2.81
N SER A 108 -4.33 -2.40 -1.51
CA SER A 108 -4.71 -1.20 -0.76
C SER A 108 -3.59 -0.16 -0.72
N LEU A 109 -2.33 -0.57 -0.56
CA LEU A 109 -1.16 0.32 -0.64
C LEU A 109 -1.02 0.93 -2.03
N ILE A 110 -1.19 0.15 -3.10
CA ILE A 110 -1.14 0.66 -4.48
C ILE A 110 -2.21 1.74 -4.70
N VAL A 111 -3.44 1.52 -4.23
CA VAL A 111 -4.51 2.54 -4.26
C VAL A 111 -4.09 3.78 -3.48
N ARG A 112 -3.56 3.60 -2.26
CA ARG A 112 -3.11 4.70 -1.39
C ARG A 112 -2.02 5.54 -2.05
N ASN A 113 -0.99 4.91 -2.60
CA ASN A 113 0.16 5.59 -3.15
C ASN A 113 -0.24 6.37 -4.41
N MET A 114 -1.04 5.75 -5.30
CA MET A 114 -1.56 6.43 -6.49
C MET A 114 -2.48 7.61 -6.16
N MET A 115 -3.22 7.57 -5.05
CA MET A 115 -4.12 8.66 -4.65
C MET A 115 -3.39 9.99 -4.37
N VAL A 116 -2.07 10.00 -4.21
CA VAL A 116 -1.27 11.23 -4.02
C VAL A 116 -1.49 12.25 -5.15
N ILE A 117 -1.67 11.79 -6.39
CA ILE A 117 -1.92 12.68 -7.56
C ILE A 117 -3.30 13.33 -7.54
N ARG A 118 -4.22 12.80 -6.73
CA ARG A 118 -5.58 13.33 -6.54
C ARG A 118 -5.70 14.15 -5.27
N LYS A 119 -4.58 14.47 -4.60
CA LYS A 119 -4.55 15.45 -3.53
C LYS A 119 -5.27 16.73 -3.98
N ASN A 120 -6.22 17.20 -3.17
CA ASN A 120 -7.06 18.38 -3.44
C ASN A 120 -7.93 18.30 -4.72
N SER A 121 -8.08 17.13 -5.35
CA SER A 121 -8.89 16.94 -6.56
C SER A 121 -9.67 15.63 -6.56
N TYR A 122 -10.09 15.18 -5.37
CA TYR A 122 -10.94 13.99 -5.18
C TYR A 122 -12.24 14.04 -5.98
N ASN A 123 -12.77 15.24 -6.23
CA ASN A 123 -13.96 15.46 -7.05
C ASN A 123 -13.78 15.09 -8.53
N LYS A 124 -12.54 14.84 -9.00
CA LYS A 124 -12.26 14.34 -10.34
C LYS A 124 -12.35 12.81 -10.47
N LEU A 125 -12.47 12.10 -9.36
CA LEU A 125 -12.71 10.65 -9.37
C LEU A 125 -14.13 10.37 -9.82
N LEU A 126 -14.29 9.26 -10.55
CA LEU A 126 -15.57 8.85 -11.11
C LEU A 126 -16.52 8.31 -10.03
N ALA A 127 -16.04 7.44 -9.13
CA ALA A 127 -16.85 6.87 -8.05
C ALA A 127 -16.16 6.93 -6.67
N PRO A 128 -15.81 8.14 -6.15
CA PRO A 128 -14.95 8.31 -4.98
C PRO A 128 -15.43 7.60 -3.70
N ALA A 129 -16.74 7.34 -3.57
CA ALA A 129 -17.31 6.62 -2.43
C ALA A 129 -16.73 5.20 -2.25
N PHE A 130 -16.24 4.57 -3.32
CA PHE A 130 -15.69 3.22 -3.26
C PHE A 130 -14.19 3.18 -2.95
N ILE A 131 -13.50 4.32 -3.01
CA ILE A 131 -12.11 4.46 -2.54
C ILE A 131 -12.03 4.39 -1.02
N THR A 132 -12.99 5.00 -0.32
CA THR A 132 -13.03 5.10 1.14
C THR A 132 -12.84 3.76 1.87
N PRO A 133 -13.48 2.65 1.48
CA PRO A 133 -13.20 1.35 2.10
C PRO A 133 -11.88 0.71 1.66
N MET A 134 -11.41 0.94 0.42
CA MET A 134 -10.16 0.34 -0.10
C MET A 134 -8.91 0.96 0.52
N TYR A 135 -8.91 2.28 0.72
CA TYR A 135 -7.74 3.06 1.15
C TYR A 135 -7.21 2.71 2.57
N PRO A 136 -8.04 2.53 3.62
CA PRO A 136 -7.58 2.24 4.98
C PRO A 136 -7.39 0.75 5.26
N PHE A 137 -7.62 -0.14 4.28
CA PHE A 137 -7.51 -1.58 4.49
C PHE A 137 -6.08 -1.97 4.92
N SER A 138 -5.06 -1.42 4.26
CA SER A 138 -3.65 -1.60 4.63
C SER A 138 -3.34 -1.22 6.08
N ASP A 139 -3.87 -0.09 6.58
CA ASP A 139 -3.70 0.30 7.98
C ASP A 139 -4.37 -0.69 8.94
N SER A 140 -5.58 -1.14 8.59
CA SER A 140 -6.34 -2.09 9.40
C SER A 140 -5.65 -3.44 9.48
N TYR A 141 -5.10 -3.92 8.36
CA TYR A 141 -4.32 -5.15 8.28
C TYR A 141 -3.09 -5.07 9.19
N ARG A 142 -2.26 -4.04 9.05
CA ARG A 142 -1.05 -3.88 9.89
C ARG A 142 -1.37 -3.78 11.37
N LYS A 143 -2.46 -3.10 11.74
CA LYS A 143 -2.89 -3.03 13.14
C LYS A 143 -3.23 -4.40 13.71
N ASN A 144 -3.80 -5.30 12.90
CA ASN A 144 -4.09 -6.66 13.33
C ASN A 144 -2.81 -7.53 13.38
N GLU A 145 -1.89 -7.35 12.43
CA GLU A 145 -0.61 -8.07 12.42
C GLU A 145 0.36 -7.57 13.50
N ASN A 146 0.23 -6.33 13.98
CA ASN A 146 1.04 -5.74 15.04
C ASN A 146 0.58 -6.21 16.44
N HIS A 147 0.77 -7.48 16.74
CA HIS A 147 0.58 -8.01 18.08
C HIS A 147 1.76 -8.88 18.47
N ILE A 148 2.12 -8.81 19.75
CA ILE A 148 3.04 -9.76 20.37
C ILE A 148 2.18 -10.96 20.74
N GLU A 149 2.57 -12.15 20.28
CA GLU A 149 1.85 -13.39 20.56
C GLU A 149 1.77 -13.63 22.07
N GLU A 150 0.61 -14.05 22.56
CA GLU A 150 0.45 -14.46 23.95
C GLU A 150 1.00 -15.87 24.11
N CYS A 151 2.00 -16.02 24.97
CA CYS A 151 2.52 -17.32 25.39
C CYS A 151 2.26 -17.46 26.89
N SER A 152 1.45 -18.44 27.29
CA SER A 152 1.12 -18.68 28.70
C SER A 152 2.19 -19.47 29.44
N ASP A 153 2.96 -20.28 28.70
CA ASP A 153 3.90 -21.24 29.23
C ASP A 153 5.31 -20.83 28.79
N THR A 154 6.06 -20.19 29.69
CA THR A 154 7.43 -19.77 29.42
C THR A 154 8.42 -20.80 29.98
N GLN A 155 8.95 -21.66 29.12
CA GLN A 155 9.91 -22.71 29.49
C GLN A 155 11.35 -22.29 29.20
N ILE A 156 11.58 -21.43 28.21
CA ILE A 156 12.91 -20.99 27.77
C ILE A 156 13.41 -19.80 28.57
N VAL A 157 12.55 -18.78 28.80
CA VAL A 157 12.97 -17.48 29.37
C VAL A 157 13.70 -17.58 30.71
N PRO A 158 13.28 -18.41 31.69
CA PRO A 158 13.97 -18.50 32.98
C PRO A 158 15.40 -19.03 32.84
N ASP A 159 15.59 -20.01 31.96
CA ASP A 159 16.79 -20.82 31.88
C ASP A 159 17.82 -20.24 30.88
N ILE A 160 17.37 -19.51 29.85
CA ILE A 160 18.26 -18.96 28.81
C ILE A 160 19.32 -17.97 29.33
N PHE A 161 19.16 -17.47 30.55
CA PHE A 161 20.16 -16.61 31.21
C PHE A 161 21.23 -17.39 31.99
N GLU A 162 20.98 -18.66 32.32
CA GLU A 162 21.86 -19.48 33.15
C GLU A 162 22.67 -20.51 32.34
N TYR A 163 22.27 -20.79 31.11
CA TYR A 163 22.87 -21.79 30.24
C TYR A 163 23.43 -21.17 28.94
N ASP A 164 24.50 -21.77 28.41
CA ASP A 164 25.19 -21.28 27.20
C ASP A 164 24.60 -21.86 25.89
N SER A 165 23.75 -22.88 25.98
CA SER A 165 23.13 -23.53 24.82
C SER A 165 21.78 -24.20 25.15
N PHE A 166 20.95 -24.44 24.12
CA PHE A 166 19.70 -25.20 24.26
C PHE A 166 19.93 -26.66 24.71
N GLU A 167 21.08 -27.24 24.34
CA GLU A 167 21.46 -28.59 24.79
C GLU A 167 21.71 -28.63 26.30
N ASP A 168 22.35 -27.60 26.85
CA ASP A 168 22.60 -27.48 28.29
C ASP A 168 21.31 -27.25 29.10
N MET A 169 20.28 -26.66 28.47
CA MET A 169 18.95 -26.44 29.03
C MET A 169 18.06 -27.71 28.99
N ASP A 170 18.49 -28.77 28.30
CA ASP A 170 17.65 -29.95 27.97
C ASP A 170 16.36 -29.55 27.22
N VAL A 171 16.41 -28.47 26.43
CA VAL A 171 15.28 -27.95 25.65
C VAL A 171 15.45 -28.29 24.18
N THR A 172 14.42 -28.89 23.58
CA THR A 172 14.37 -29.11 22.12
C THR A 172 13.66 -27.95 21.45
N LEU A 173 14.26 -27.38 20.39
CA LEU A 173 13.62 -26.35 19.56
C LEU A 173 12.57 -27.00 18.64
N ASP A 174 11.36 -27.14 19.13
CA ASP A 174 10.21 -27.68 18.41
C ASP A 174 8.98 -26.75 18.47
N GLU A 175 7.83 -27.24 18.01
CA GLU A 175 6.58 -26.48 17.98
C GLU A 175 6.10 -26.05 19.37
N ASP A 176 6.45 -26.79 20.43
CA ASP A 176 6.02 -26.46 21.80
C ASP A 176 6.67 -25.15 22.27
N ASN A 177 7.91 -24.90 21.82
CA ASN A 177 8.70 -23.73 22.17
C ASN A 177 8.62 -22.58 21.15
N PHE A 178 8.09 -22.83 19.95
CA PHE A 178 8.04 -21.85 18.86
C PHE A 178 7.26 -20.58 19.27
N SER A 179 6.17 -20.73 20.03
CA SER A 179 5.34 -19.60 20.46
C SER A 179 6.09 -18.64 21.39
N GLU A 180 6.84 -19.17 22.36
CA GLU A 180 7.67 -18.39 23.28
C GLU A 180 8.81 -17.68 22.53
N ILE A 181 9.49 -18.40 21.63
CA ILE A 181 10.57 -17.82 20.81
C ILE A 181 10.04 -16.71 19.90
N LYS A 182 8.89 -16.91 19.27
CA LYS A 182 8.24 -15.91 18.43
C LYS A 182 7.88 -14.67 19.24
N GLN A 183 7.31 -14.85 20.45
CA GLN A 183 7.01 -13.76 21.36
C GLN A 183 8.27 -12.95 21.72
N LEU A 184 9.36 -13.63 22.09
CA LEU A 184 10.64 -12.98 22.40
C LEU A 184 11.21 -12.21 21.21
N ALA A 185 11.17 -12.79 20.02
CA ALA A 185 11.63 -12.13 18.79
C ALA A 185 10.80 -10.86 18.49
N GLN A 186 9.47 -10.91 18.68
CA GLN A 186 8.60 -9.74 18.50
C GLN A 186 8.87 -8.65 19.55
N GLN A 187 9.09 -9.02 20.81
CA GLN A 187 9.47 -8.08 21.87
C GLN A 187 10.82 -7.41 21.57
N ALA A 188 11.82 -8.19 21.16
CA ALA A 188 13.13 -7.69 20.78
C ALA A 188 13.06 -6.76 19.55
N ALA A 189 12.27 -7.11 18.53
CA ALA A 189 12.04 -6.26 17.36
C ALA A 189 11.35 -4.94 17.75
N MET A 190 10.37 -4.98 18.65
CA MET A 190 9.70 -3.77 19.16
C MET A 190 10.67 -2.86 19.92
N LEU A 191 11.55 -3.42 20.76
CA LEU A 191 12.57 -2.64 21.47
C LEU A 191 13.54 -1.97 20.48
N LYS A 192 14.08 -2.74 19.52
CA LYS A 192 14.95 -2.20 18.45
C LYS A 192 14.26 -1.11 17.64
N TYR A 193 12.96 -1.24 17.39
CA TYR A 193 12.20 -0.21 16.69
C TYR A 193 12.08 1.09 17.50
N GLN A 194 11.91 1.00 18.82
CA GLN A 194 11.92 2.17 19.70
C GLN A 194 13.30 2.84 19.75
N GLU A 195 14.37 2.05 19.80
CA GLU A 195 15.76 2.54 19.72
C GLU A 195 16.00 3.25 18.38
N LEU A 196 15.57 2.65 17.26
CA LEU A 196 15.64 3.26 15.93
C LEU A 196 14.95 4.64 15.88
N ILE A 197 13.76 4.77 16.48
CA ILE A 197 13.06 6.06 16.56
C ILE A 197 13.88 7.10 17.34
N CYS A 198 14.48 6.69 18.47
CA CYS A 198 15.34 7.56 19.27
C CYS A 198 16.59 7.98 18.49
N ASP A 199 17.21 7.05 17.76
CA ASP A 199 18.38 7.29 16.93
C ASP A 199 18.07 8.30 15.81
N ILE A 200 16.94 8.14 15.11
CA ILE A 200 16.48 9.09 14.10
C ILE A 200 16.32 10.49 14.70
N LYS A 201 15.67 10.60 15.87
CA LYS A 201 15.47 11.89 16.57
C LYS A 201 16.76 12.54 17.05
N SER A 202 17.77 11.73 17.36
CA SER A 202 19.08 12.22 17.79
C SER A 202 19.91 12.78 16.64
N LYS A 203 19.56 12.47 15.38
CA LYS A 203 20.23 13.03 14.21
C LYS A 203 19.92 14.52 14.10
N SER A 204 20.96 15.35 14.02
CA SER A 204 20.86 16.80 13.83
C SER A 204 20.54 17.19 12.37
N ILE A 205 19.50 16.62 11.77
CA ILE A 205 19.09 16.92 10.38
C ILE A 205 18.23 18.20 10.37
N GLU A 206 18.81 19.30 9.89
CA GLU A 206 18.15 20.62 9.94
C GLU A 206 17.04 20.82 8.91
N ASP A 207 17.20 20.29 7.68
CA ASP A 207 16.15 20.43 6.66
C ASP A 207 15.02 19.42 6.93
N PRO A 208 13.78 19.88 7.17
CA PRO A 208 12.69 18.99 7.56
C PRO A 208 12.27 18.02 6.46
N PHE A 209 12.51 18.32 5.18
CA PHE A 209 12.22 17.38 4.10
C PHE A 209 13.29 16.28 3.99
N VAL A 210 14.55 16.61 4.30
CA VAL A 210 15.61 15.60 4.43
C VAL A 210 15.33 14.68 5.62
N LEU A 211 14.93 15.24 6.77
CA LEU A 211 14.53 14.44 7.93
C LEU A 211 13.30 13.59 7.63
N ALA A 212 12.29 14.14 6.94
CA ALA A 212 11.11 13.41 6.50
C ALA A 212 11.45 12.20 5.63
N TYR A 213 12.34 12.39 4.65
CA TYR A 213 12.81 11.31 3.78
C TYR A 213 13.57 10.24 4.57
N TYR A 214 14.58 10.66 5.35
CA TYR A 214 15.41 9.77 6.14
C TYR A 214 14.58 8.95 7.13
N ALA A 215 13.71 9.61 7.90
CA ALA A 215 12.83 8.93 8.84
C ALA A 215 11.89 7.94 8.14
N ALA A 216 11.26 8.33 7.02
CA ALA A 216 10.40 7.43 6.26
C ALA A 216 11.14 6.19 5.76
N ASN A 217 12.37 6.36 5.27
CA ASN A 217 13.22 5.26 4.80
C ASN A 217 13.64 4.33 5.93
N MET A 218 14.23 4.86 6.98
CA MET A 218 14.67 4.04 8.12
C MET A 218 13.51 3.26 8.73
N LEU A 219 12.34 3.88 8.92
CA LEU A 219 11.20 3.21 9.54
C LEU A 219 10.51 2.17 8.63
N ALA A 220 10.65 2.28 7.31
CA ALA A 220 10.02 1.36 6.36
C ALA A 220 10.93 0.17 6.01
N VAL A 221 12.24 0.38 5.94
CA VAL A 221 13.23 -0.57 5.39
C VAL A 221 13.97 -1.37 6.46
N GLU A 222 14.41 -0.71 7.53
CA GLU A 222 15.25 -1.36 8.55
C GLU A 222 14.54 -2.41 9.44
N PRO A 223 13.23 -2.29 9.77
CA PRO A 223 12.62 -3.23 10.70
C PRO A 223 12.56 -4.66 10.15
N GLN A 224 13.18 -5.59 10.87
CA GLN A 224 13.11 -7.03 10.55
C GLN A 224 11.67 -7.57 10.60
N TRP A 225 10.87 -7.09 11.56
CA TRP A 225 9.44 -7.33 11.58
C TRP A 225 8.71 -6.17 10.89
N LYS A 226 8.32 -6.40 9.64
CA LYS A 226 7.67 -5.41 8.76
C LYS A 226 6.43 -4.73 9.39
N TYR A 227 5.75 -5.40 10.31
CA TYR A 227 4.53 -4.89 10.96
C TYR A 227 4.75 -4.39 12.38
N VAL A 228 6.00 -4.10 12.77
CA VAL A 228 6.31 -3.58 14.12
C VAL A 228 5.65 -2.24 14.43
N ASP A 229 5.38 -1.41 13.42
CA ASP A 229 4.65 -0.15 13.58
C ASP A 229 3.19 -0.27 13.12
N SER A 230 2.26 -0.28 14.08
CA SER A 230 0.82 -0.24 13.80
C SER A 230 0.32 1.11 13.31
N ASN A 231 1.05 2.20 13.55
CA ASN A 231 0.63 3.55 13.18
C ASN A 231 1.81 4.46 12.80
N PRO A 232 2.40 4.25 11.60
CA PRO A 232 3.53 5.04 11.12
C PRO A 232 3.22 6.53 10.96
N VAL A 233 1.96 6.90 10.74
CA VAL A 233 1.56 8.31 10.73
C VAL A 233 1.82 8.96 12.09
N LYS A 234 1.42 8.30 13.18
CA LYS A 234 1.66 8.80 14.54
C LYS A 234 3.15 8.79 14.87
N THR A 235 3.89 7.76 14.46
CA THR A 235 5.34 7.67 14.65
C THR A 235 6.06 8.82 13.96
N LEU A 236 5.77 9.09 12.69
CA LEU A 236 6.35 10.20 11.93
C LEU A 236 5.96 11.56 12.52
N MET A 237 4.73 11.73 13.00
CA MET A 237 4.32 12.95 13.71
C MET A 237 5.15 13.20 14.98
N ASN A 238 5.58 12.14 15.67
CA ASN A 238 6.39 12.24 16.88
C ASN A 238 7.88 12.51 16.59
N ILE A 239 8.36 12.21 15.38
CA ILE A 239 9.74 12.45 14.94
C ILE A 239 9.88 13.86 14.36
N LEU A 240 8.93 14.26 13.50
CA LEU A 240 9.02 15.50 12.73
C LEU A 240 8.61 16.74 13.54
N PRO A 241 9.25 17.90 13.31
CA PRO A 241 8.96 19.13 14.05
C PRO A 241 7.51 19.58 13.87
N SER A 242 6.88 20.07 14.93
CA SER A 242 5.46 20.51 14.87
C SER A 242 5.22 21.65 13.87
N SER A 243 6.23 22.51 13.64
CA SER A 243 6.19 23.56 12.63
C SER A 243 6.34 22.97 11.23
N ARG A 244 5.23 22.86 10.49
CA ARG A 244 5.21 22.27 9.16
C ARG A 244 5.74 23.24 8.11
N LYS A 245 6.65 22.78 7.25
CA LYS A 245 7.06 23.50 6.03
C LYS A 245 6.37 22.87 4.84
N ASN A 246 5.94 23.70 3.88
CA ASN A 246 5.37 23.26 2.62
C ASN A 246 6.34 23.54 1.48
N ALA A 247 6.53 22.57 0.60
CA ALA A 247 7.35 22.71 -0.59
C ALA A 247 6.77 21.90 -1.74
N LYS A 248 7.09 22.30 -2.97
CA LYS A 248 6.80 21.50 -4.15
C LYS A 248 7.86 20.41 -4.29
N LEU A 249 7.47 19.23 -4.77
CA LEU A 249 8.38 18.09 -4.89
C LEU A 249 9.63 18.39 -5.73
N LYS A 250 9.50 19.20 -6.79
CA LYS A 250 10.64 19.67 -7.59
C LYS A 250 11.68 20.47 -6.80
N ASN A 251 11.28 21.12 -5.71
CA ASN A 251 12.17 21.88 -4.82
C ASN A 251 12.72 21.01 -3.68
N ILE A 252 12.03 19.91 -3.34
CA ILE A 252 12.47 18.93 -2.34
C ILE A 252 13.60 18.07 -2.93
N LYS A 253 13.41 17.58 -4.16
CA LYS A 253 14.32 16.69 -4.88
C LYS A 253 15.80 17.10 -4.86
N PRO A 254 16.21 18.31 -5.27
CA PRO A 254 17.63 18.69 -5.25
C PRO A 254 18.21 18.69 -3.83
N LYS A 255 17.44 19.15 -2.83
CA LYS A 255 17.86 19.15 -1.43
C LYS A 255 18.13 17.75 -0.90
N LEU A 256 17.31 16.78 -1.31
CA LEU A 256 17.55 15.38 -0.97
C LEU A 256 18.84 14.91 -1.63
N LYS A 257 18.99 15.09 -2.95
CA LYS A 257 20.18 14.61 -3.68
C LYS A 257 21.51 15.19 -3.20
N ASP A 258 21.49 16.43 -2.69
CA ASP A 258 22.68 17.09 -2.15
C ASP A 258 22.97 16.71 -0.69
N SER A 259 22.08 15.95 -0.04
CA SER A 259 22.20 15.54 1.36
C SER A 259 22.99 14.25 1.53
N GLU A 260 23.83 14.19 2.58
CA GLU A 260 24.50 12.96 3.01
C GLU A 260 23.52 11.86 3.50
N TRP A 261 22.29 12.26 3.85
CA TRP A 261 21.23 11.37 4.35
C TRP A 261 20.39 10.75 3.22
N TYR A 262 20.73 11.01 1.97
CA TYR A 262 20.04 10.45 0.82
C TYR A 262 20.51 9.03 0.53
N ILE A 263 19.56 8.11 0.54
CA ILE A 263 19.76 6.68 0.27
C ILE A 263 19.03 6.40 -1.03
N SER A 264 19.75 6.04 -2.09
CA SER A 264 19.09 5.63 -3.32
C SER A 264 18.30 4.34 -3.07
N TYR A 265 17.06 4.32 -3.54
CA TYR A 265 16.17 3.17 -3.38
C TYR A 265 15.59 2.80 -4.76
N GLU A 266 15.63 1.51 -5.09
CA GLU A 266 15.08 0.97 -6.34
C GLU A 266 13.57 0.75 -6.18
N SER A 267 12.78 0.97 -7.23
CA SER A 267 11.33 0.84 -7.14
C SER A 267 10.77 0.11 -8.36
N ASP A 268 10.03 -0.95 -8.11
CA ASP A 268 9.40 -1.81 -9.12
C ASP A 268 7.90 -1.54 -9.27
N SER A 269 7.27 -0.85 -8.32
CA SER A 269 5.86 -0.48 -8.44
C SER A 269 5.67 0.77 -9.28
N LYS A 270 4.68 0.70 -10.19
CA LYS A 270 4.16 1.90 -10.88
C LYS A 270 3.52 2.90 -9.92
N SER A 271 3.14 2.46 -8.71
CA SER A 271 2.51 3.30 -7.69
C SER A 271 3.49 4.02 -6.77
N SER A 272 4.79 3.71 -6.84
CA SER A 272 5.85 4.39 -6.10
C SER A 272 6.24 5.71 -6.76
N LEU A 273 5.28 6.64 -6.82
CA LEU A 273 5.32 7.84 -7.63
C LEU A 273 6.39 8.83 -7.16
N LEU A 274 6.50 9.07 -5.85
CA LEU A 274 7.48 10.00 -5.29
C LEU A 274 8.90 9.43 -5.40
N LEU A 275 9.09 8.14 -5.08
CA LEU A 275 10.38 7.45 -5.25
C LEU A 275 10.88 7.54 -6.69
N ASN A 276 10.04 7.14 -7.63
CA ASN A 276 10.34 7.20 -9.06
C ASN A 276 10.65 8.64 -9.51
N TYR A 277 9.96 9.66 -8.98
CA TYR A 277 10.18 11.07 -9.37
C TYR A 277 11.54 11.58 -8.86
N ILE A 278 11.88 11.26 -7.62
CA ILE A 278 13.16 11.67 -7.00
C ILE A 278 14.33 11.05 -7.77
N LYS A 279 14.20 9.80 -8.24
CA LYS A 279 15.25 9.06 -8.95
C LYS A 279 15.51 9.48 -10.41
N ASP A 280 14.76 10.44 -10.95
CA ASP A 280 14.81 10.85 -12.38
C ASP A 280 14.20 9.84 -13.38
N SER A 281 13.20 9.05 -12.98
CA SER A 281 12.38 8.37 -14.00
C SER A 281 11.56 9.41 -14.79
N ASN A 282 11.22 9.09 -16.05
CA ASN A 282 10.40 9.92 -16.96
C ASN A 282 8.95 10.09 -16.45
N LEU A 283 8.77 10.69 -15.28
CA LEU A 283 7.47 11.01 -14.71
C LEU A 283 7.02 12.40 -15.14
N THR A 284 5.70 12.58 -15.17
CA THR A 284 5.05 13.82 -15.61
C THR A 284 5.41 15.00 -14.72
N ASP A 285 5.58 16.18 -15.33
CA ASP A 285 5.85 17.46 -14.65
C ASP A 285 4.82 17.78 -13.55
N GLU A 286 3.61 17.23 -13.64
CA GLU A 286 2.53 17.41 -12.66
C GLU A 286 2.91 16.96 -11.24
N ILE A 287 3.65 15.86 -11.09
CA ILE A 287 4.08 15.35 -9.77
C ILE A 287 5.08 16.32 -9.13
N GLY A 288 5.95 16.93 -9.93
CA GLY A 288 6.92 17.92 -9.46
C GLY A 288 6.29 19.19 -8.87
N GLU A 289 5.10 19.55 -9.35
CA GLU A 289 4.35 20.73 -8.89
C GLU A 289 3.53 20.47 -7.63
N LEU A 290 3.41 19.22 -7.18
CA LEU A 290 2.60 18.84 -6.03
C LEU A 290 3.12 19.50 -4.75
N PRO A 291 2.33 20.37 -4.08
CA PRO A 291 2.73 20.94 -2.80
C PRO A 291 2.48 19.92 -1.68
N LEU A 292 3.52 19.60 -0.92
CA LEU A 292 3.47 18.72 0.24
C LEU A 292 4.04 19.44 1.46
N SER A 293 3.41 19.24 2.61
CA SER A 293 4.10 19.44 3.87
C SER A 293 5.17 18.37 4.07
N ASP A 294 6.16 18.67 4.89
CA ASP A 294 7.17 17.71 5.36
C ASP A 294 6.56 16.42 5.93
N LEU A 295 5.49 16.53 6.72
CA LEU A 295 4.78 15.38 7.26
C LEU A 295 4.04 14.57 6.17
N GLU A 296 3.29 15.23 5.27
CA GLU A 296 2.62 14.52 4.18
C GLU A 296 3.63 13.80 3.29
N PHE A 297 4.74 14.47 2.98
CA PHE A 297 5.83 13.89 2.22
C PHE A 297 6.39 12.64 2.92
N ALA A 298 6.70 12.71 4.21
CA ALA A 298 7.17 11.56 4.98
C ALA A 298 6.18 10.39 4.96
N ILE A 299 4.89 10.67 5.13
CA ILE A 299 3.84 9.65 5.14
C ILE A 299 3.77 8.96 3.78
N TYR A 300 3.70 9.71 2.68
CA TYR A 300 3.66 9.11 1.34
C TYR A 300 4.93 8.31 1.04
N MET A 301 6.10 8.86 1.36
CA MET A 301 7.38 8.15 1.20
C MET A 301 7.41 6.85 1.98
N TYR A 302 6.94 6.84 3.23
CA TYR A 302 6.89 5.63 4.05
C TYR A 302 6.04 4.55 3.38
N TYR A 303 4.85 4.89 2.89
CA TYR A 303 3.96 3.90 2.27
C TYR A 303 4.43 3.42 0.89
N GLU A 304 5.18 4.24 0.14
CA GLU A 304 5.83 3.80 -1.09
C GLU A 304 7.00 2.85 -0.77
N LEU A 305 7.88 3.20 0.16
CA LEU A 305 9.01 2.35 0.57
C LEU A 305 8.52 1.04 1.18
N PHE A 306 7.50 1.09 2.04
CA PHE A 306 6.91 -0.10 2.64
C PHE A 306 6.26 -1.02 1.59
N LEU A 307 5.67 -0.46 0.54
CA LEU A 307 5.15 -1.27 -0.56
C LEU A 307 6.30 -1.98 -1.29
N GLU A 308 7.39 -1.28 -1.62
CA GLU A 308 8.55 -1.88 -2.28
C GLU A 308 9.16 -3.01 -1.44
N GLU A 309 9.35 -2.80 -0.14
CA GLU A 309 9.81 -3.84 0.79
C GLU A 309 8.91 -5.09 0.82
N LEU A 310 7.63 -4.98 0.45
CA LEU A 310 6.70 -6.12 0.41
C LEU A 310 6.68 -6.84 -0.94
N ILE A 311 7.14 -6.21 -2.03
CA ILE A 311 7.02 -6.74 -3.39
C ILE A 311 8.36 -7.08 -4.04
N THR A 312 9.47 -6.63 -3.44
CA THR A 312 10.82 -7.01 -3.85
C THR A 312 11.19 -8.30 -3.13
N ASP A 313 11.13 -9.42 -3.87
CA ASP A 313 11.74 -10.72 -3.56
C ASP A 313 12.97 -10.92 -4.46
#